data_AF-A0A7S3MH79-F1
#
_entry.id   AF-A0A7S3MH79-F1
#
_cell.length_a   1.000
_cell.length_b   1.000
_cell.length_c   1.000
_cell.angle_alpha   90.00
_cell.angle_beta   90.00
_cell.angle_gamma   90.00
#
_symmetry.space_group_name_H-M   'P 1'
#
loop_
_entity.id
_entity.type
_entity.pdbx_description
1 polymer ?
#
loop_
_entity_poly.entity_id
_entity_poly.type
_entity_poly.pdbx_seq_one_letter_code
_entity_poly.pdbx_strand_id
1 'polypeptide(L)'
;EKHRVNIINDLTGRILPKRMTLVMGPPGCGKSTFLKALAGQLTIGSAHLDGEILYNGDSIDSGKYLVGKLAAYAEEKEQHAATLTVRETLEFAWKITTGGHHSYGVAKDEKSAENLDREDKHLIKVNNLLK
;
A
#
# COMPACT_ATOMS: atom_id res chain seq x y z
N GLU A 1 -6.34 -9.82 -29.70
CA GLU A 1 -7.05 -8.74 -29.00
C GLU A 1 -7.08 -9.06 -27.51
N LYS A 2 -6.58 -8.19 -26.61
CA LYS A 2 -6.66 -8.44 -25.15
C LYS A 2 -8.00 -7.92 -24.64
N HIS A 3 -8.90 -8.80 -24.22
CA HIS A 3 -10.14 -8.40 -23.54
C HIS A 3 -9.80 -7.73 -22.20
N ARG A 4 -10.29 -6.49 -22.00
CA ARG A 4 -10.25 -5.82 -20.70
C ARG A 4 -11.37 -6.37 -19.83
N VAL A 5 -11.05 -6.73 -18.59
CA VAL A 5 -12.01 -7.25 -17.61
C VAL A 5 -11.94 -6.36 -16.38
N ASN A 6 -13.09 -5.91 -15.90
CA ASN A 6 -13.18 -5.17 -14.65
C ASN A 6 -13.20 -6.16 -13.49
N ILE A 7 -12.15 -6.15 -12.68
CA ILE A 7 -11.99 -7.07 -11.53
C ILE A 7 -12.77 -6.56 -10.31
N ILE A 8 -12.75 -5.25 -10.09
CA ILE A 8 -13.43 -4.57 -8.97
C ILE A 8 -14.21 -3.39 -9.57
N ASN A 9 -15.48 -3.26 -9.20
CA ASN A 9 -16.37 -2.23 -9.73
C ASN A 9 -16.91 -1.37 -8.59
N ASP A 10 -16.87 -0.04 -8.77
CA ASP A 10 -17.49 0.98 -7.93
C ASP A 10 -17.36 0.78 -6.40
N LEU A 11 -16.14 0.48 -5.94
CA LEU A 11 -15.85 0.25 -4.53
C LEU A 11 -15.47 1.55 -3.82
N THR A 12 -16.35 2.08 -2.98
CA THR A 12 -16.05 3.16 -2.02
C THR A 12 -15.94 2.61 -0.59
N GLY A 13 -15.03 3.15 0.23
CA GLY A 13 -14.79 2.64 1.58
C GLY A 13 -13.93 3.55 2.47
N ARG A 14 -13.55 3.05 3.64
CA ARG A 14 -12.58 3.72 4.50
C ARG A 14 -12.01 2.72 5.50
N ILE A 15 -10.69 2.76 5.70
CA ILE A 15 -9.99 1.88 6.63
C ILE A 15 -9.59 2.72 7.84
N LEU A 16 -10.17 2.42 9.01
CA LEU A 16 -9.89 3.21 10.20
C LEU A 16 -8.59 2.72 10.84
N PRO A 17 -7.74 3.62 11.37
CA PRO A 17 -6.56 3.17 12.11
C PRO A 17 -6.98 2.45 13.39
N LYS A 18 -6.03 1.70 13.96
CA LYS A 18 -6.22 0.96 15.22
C LYS A 18 -7.40 -0.03 15.15
N ARG A 19 -7.77 -0.44 13.94
CA ARG A 19 -8.81 -1.43 13.65
C ARG A 19 -8.32 -2.40 12.60
N MET A 20 -8.74 -3.64 12.75
CA MET A 20 -8.57 -4.66 11.72
C MET A 20 -9.78 -4.61 10.78
N THR A 21 -9.53 -4.52 9.48
CA THR A 21 -10.55 -4.62 8.44
C THR A 21 -10.40 -5.96 7.73
N LEU A 22 -11.46 -6.76 7.71
CA LEU A 22 -11.47 -8.06 7.05
C LEU A 22 -12.16 -7.96 5.69
N VAL A 23 -11.48 -8.41 4.62
CA VAL A 23 -12.03 -8.48 3.26
C VAL A 23 -12.40 -9.94 2.96
N MET A 24 -13.68 -10.20 2.71
CA MET A 24 -14.20 -11.54 2.43
C MET A 24 -14.87 -11.60 1.06
N GLY A 25 -14.83 -12.78 0.43
CA GLY A 25 -15.48 -13.05 -0.84
C GLY A 25 -14.96 -14.32 -1.51
N PRO A 26 -15.70 -14.87 -2.49
CA PRO A 26 -15.33 -16.13 -3.15
C PRO A 26 -13.99 -16.03 -3.91
N PRO A 27 -13.34 -17.15 -4.26
CA PRO A 27 -12.17 -17.14 -5.12
C PRO A 27 -12.41 -16.35 -6.42
N GLY A 28 -11.41 -15.59 -6.87
CA GLY A 28 -11.52 -14.78 -8.10
C GLY A 28 -12.26 -13.45 -7.98
N CYS A 29 -12.89 -13.12 -6.84
CA CYS A 29 -13.63 -11.86 -6.69
C CYS A 29 -12.76 -10.59 -6.49
N GLY A 30 -11.45 -10.67 -6.73
CA GLY A 30 -10.56 -9.51 -6.69
C GLY A 30 -9.98 -9.12 -5.32
N LYS A 31 -10.09 -9.95 -4.27
CA LYS A 31 -9.54 -9.64 -2.93
C LYS A 31 -8.05 -9.28 -2.96
N SER A 32 -7.23 -10.13 -3.56
CA SER A 32 -5.79 -9.91 -3.65
C SER A 32 -5.46 -8.70 -4.53
N THR A 33 -6.23 -8.47 -5.59
CA THR A 33 -6.12 -7.28 -6.44
C THR A 33 -6.42 -6.01 -5.65
N PHE A 34 -7.46 -6.02 -4.82
CA PHE A 34 -7.83 -4.91 -3.95
C PHE A 34 -6.72 -4.58 -2.95
N LEU A 35 -6.18 -5.59 -2.25
CA LEU A 35 -5.10 -5.40 -1.29
C LEU A 35 -3.80 -4.92 -1.95
N LYS A 36 -3.47 -5.43 -3.14
CA LYS A 36 -2.31 -4.95 -3.93
C LYS A 36 -2.51 -3.52 -4.41
N ALA A 37 -3.73 -3.12 -4.77
CA ALA A 37 -4.05 -1.74 -5.12
C ALA A 37 -3.79 -0.78 -3.97
N LEU A 38 -4.25 -1.12 -2.76
CA LEU A 38 -3.96 -0.34 -1.56
C LEU A 38 -2.46 -0.24 -1.31
N ALA A 39 -1.72 -1.34 -1.41
CA ALA A 39 -0.26 -1.35 -1.20
C ALA A 39 0.55 -0.68 -2.33
N GLY A 40 -0.08 -0.15 -3.39
CA GLY A 40 0.61 0.44 -4.53
C GLY A 40 1.41 -0.58 -5.37
N GLN A 41 1.03 -1.87 -5.31
CA GLN A 41 1.73 -2.99 -5.96
C GLN A 41 0.98 -3.53 -7.19
N LEU A 42 0.13 -2.72 -7.83
CA LEU A 42 -0.48 -3.12 -9.11
C LEU A 42 0.59 -3.13 -10.19
N THR A 43 0.73 -4.27 -10.87
CA THR A 43 1.73 -4.42 -11.93
C THR A 43 1.36 -3.55 -13.14
N ILE A 44 2.22 -2.58 -13.42
CA ILE A 44 2.11 -1.64 -14.54
C ILE A 44 1.88 -2.40 -15.85
N GLY A 45 0.85 -2.00 -16.60
CA GLY A 45 0.50 -2.59 -17.90
C GLY A 45 -0.40 -3.84 -17.85
N SER A 46 -0.64 -4.41 -16.67
CA SER A 46 -1.58 -5.54 -16.49
C SER A 46 -2.87 -5.16 -15.76
N ALA A 47 -2.82 -4.10 -14.96
CA ALA A 47 -3.95 -3.57 -14.23
C ALA A 47 -3.94 -2.03 -14.32
N HIS A 48 -5.13 -1.45 -14.44
CA HIS A 48 -5.35 -0.02 -14.39
C HIS A 48 -6.26 0.27 -13.21
N LEU A 49 -5.86 1.23 -12.38
CA LEU A 49 -6.71 1.79 -11.34
C LEU A 49 -7.37 3.03 -11.94
N ASP A 50 -8.70 3.03 -11.96
CA ASP A 50 -9.49 4.23 -12.13
C ASP A 50 -9.98 4.68 -10.73
N GLY A 51 -10.23 5.97 -10.52
CA GLY A 51 -10.50 6.55 -9.20
C GLY A 51 -9.26 6.91 -8.36
N GLU A 52 -9.46 7.17 -7.06
CA GLU A 52 -8.42 7.65 -6.13
C GLU A 52 -8.28 6.80 -4.87
N ILE A 53 -7.03 6.58 -4.44
CA ILE A 53 -6.71 6.03 -3.12
C ILE A 53 -6.03 7.13 -2.33
N LEU A 54 -6.58 7.41 -1.14
CA LEU A 54 -6.04 8.45 -0.25
C LEU A 54 -5.42 7.81 0.99
N TYR A 55 -4.19 8.22 1.32
CA TYR A 55 -3.54 7.94 2.59
C TYR A 55 -3.52 9.22 3.43
N ASN A 56 -4.16 9.20 4.60
CA ASN A 56 -4.30 10.38 5.48
C ASN A 56 -4.85 11.63 4.76
N GLY A 57 -5.72 11.43 3.77
CA GLY A 57 -6.34 12.52 3.01
C GLY A 57 -5.54 12.98 1.78
N ASP A 58 -4.31 12.49 1.56
CA ASP A 58 -3.53 12.79 0.36
C ASP A 58 -3.60 11.62 -0.64
N SER A 59 -3.71 11.95 -1.93
CA SER A 59 -3.67 10.93 -2.98
C SER A 59 -2.31 10.22 -3.05
N ILE A 60 -2.32 8.92 -3.35
CA ILE A 60 -1.11 8.13 -3.65
C ILE A 60 -0.28 8.76 -4.78
N ASP A 61 -0.93 9.45 -5.72
CA ASP A 61 -0.29 10.08 -6.88
C ASP A 61 0.24 11.49 -6.60
N SER A 62 -0.04 12.05 -5.41
CA SER A 62 0.54 13.34 -4.99
C SER A 62 2.06 13.30 -4.89
N GLY A 63 2.63 12.10 -4.75
CA GLY A 63 4.04 11.88 -4.47
C GLY A 63 4.50 12.44 -3.13
N LYS A 64 3.59 12.82 -2.22
CA LYS A 64 3.92 13.25 -0.85
C LYS A 64 4.50 12.10 -0.04
N TYR A 65 4.07 10.87 -0.33
CA TYR A 65 4.51 9.66 0.35
C TYR A 65 5.02 8.61 -0.64
N LEU A 66 5.92 7.75 -0.16
CA LEU A 66 6.23 6.50 -0.82
C LEU A 66 5.29 5.43 -0.26
N VAL A 67 4.32 4.96 -1.05
CA VAL A 67 3.29 4.00 -0.60
C VAL A 67 3.92 2.74 0.00
N GLY A 68 5.00 2.22 -0.60
CA GLY A 68 5.73 1.07 -0.06
C GLY A 68 6.39 1.27 1.31
N LYS A 69 6.45 2.51 1.82
CA LYS A 69 6.86 2.82 3.21
C LYS A 69 5.68 2.96 4.18
N LEU A 70 4.46 3.12 3.66
CA LEU A 70 3.24 3.26 4.44
C LEU A 70 2.43 1.96 4.53
N ALA A 71 2.44 1.17 3.46
CA ALA A 71 1.67 -0.06 3.35
C ALA A 71 2.55 -1.18 2.80
N ALA A 72 2.47 -2.34 3.44
CA ALA A 72 3.09 -3.57 3.00
C ALA A 72 2.02 -4.61 2.67
N TYR A 73 2.20 -5.33 1.57
CA TYR A 73 1.37 -6.47 1.20
C TYR A 73 2.14 -7.76 1.48
N ALA A 74 1.59 -8.59 2.37
CA ALA A 74 2.09 -9.94 2.58
C ALA A 74 1.44 -10.87 1.55
N GLU A 75 2.28 -11.54 0.74
CA GLU A 75 1.81 -12.45 -0.28
C GLU A 75 1.28 -13.77 0.30
N GLU A 76 0.43 -14.46 -0.45
CA GLU A 76 -0.05 -15.80 -0.08
C GLU A 76 1.08 -16.83 0.02
N LYS A 77 2.15 -16.64 -0.77
CA LYS A 77 3.34 -17.49 -0.78
C LYS A 77 4.57 -16.62 -0.56
N GLU A 78 5.25 -16.83 0.54
CA GLU A 78 6.52 -16.16 0.83
C GLU A 78 7.70 -17.02 0.36
N GLN A 79 8.74 -16.36 -0.13
CA GLN A 79 10.01 -16.99 -0.46
C GLN A 79 11.04 -16.65 0.61
N HIS A 80 11.58 -17.68 1.26
CA HIS A 80 12.59 -17.55 2.31
C HIS A 80 13.88 -18.27 1.90
N ALA A 81 15.02 -17.67 2.21
CA ALA A 81 16.32 -18.31 2.03
C ALA A 81 16.55 -19.35 3.13
N ALA A 82 16.55 -20.64 2.77
CA ALA A 82 16.65 -21.74 3.72
C ALA A 82 17.98 -21.78 4.52
N THR A 83 18.99 -21.04 4.07
CA THR A 83 20.31 -20.96 4.72
C THR A 83 20.39 -19.88 5.80
N LEU A 84 19.38 -19.00 5.91
CA LEU A 84 19.35 -17.94 6.91
C LEU A 84 18.50 -18.35 8.11
N THR A 85 19.00 -18.03 9.30
CA THR A 85 18.19 -18.04 10.52
C THR A 85 17.18 -16.89 10.50
N VAL A 86 16.12 -17.00 11.31
CA VAL A 86 15.10 -15.93 11.45
C VAL A 86 15.73 -14.57 11.76
N ARG A 87 16.75 -14.54 12.64
CA ARG A 87 17.48 -13.31 12.98
C ARG A 87 18.15 -12.72 11.75
N GLU A 88 18.90 -13.53 11.01
CA GLU A 88 19.64 -13.08 9.82
C GLU A 88 18.68 -12.60 8.72
N THR A 89 17.53 -13.27 8.55
CA THR A 89 16.48 -12.84 7.60
C THR A 89 15.95 -11.46 7.96
N LEU A 90 15.63 -11.22 9.24
CA LEU A 90 15.13 -9.92 9.70
C LEU A 90 16.20 -8.82 9.61
N GLU A 91 17.44 -9.14 9.97
CA GLU A 91 18.58 -8.21 9.83
C GLU A 91 18.85 -7.85 8.36
N PHE A 92 18.75 -8.83 7.46
CA PHE A 92 18.86 -8.62 6.02
C PHE A 92 17.74 -7.71 5.52
N ALA A 93 16.48 -8.03 5.86
CA ALA A 93 15.32 -7.21 5.48
C ALA A 93 15.50 -5.76 5.95
N TRP A 94 15.86 -5.55 7.21
CA TRP A 94 16.11 -4.22 7.78
C TRP A 94 17.23 -3.47 7.03
N LYS A 95 18.34 -4.14 6.70
CA LYS A 95 19.45 -3.54 5.95
C LYS A 95 19.01 -3.05 4.57
N ILE A 96 18.19 -3.82 3.85
CA ILE A 96 17.77 -3.47 2.48
C ILE A 96 16.57 -2.53 2.42
N THR A 97 15.70 -2.49 3.44
CA THR A 97 14.56 -1.56 3.48
C THR A 97 14.89 -0.22 4.11
N THR A 98 15.82 -0.21 5.07
CA THR A 98 16.04 0.94 5.98
C THR A 98 17.52 1.27 6.18
N GLY A 99 18.43 0.33 5.91
CA GLY A 99 19.83 0.40 6.36
C GLY A 99 20.81 1.09 5.42
N GLY A 100 20.82 2.43 5.43
CA GLY A 100 22.06 3.17 5.15
C GLY A 100 21.97 4.56 4.50
N HIS A 101 21.00 5.42 4.82
CA HIS A 101 20.76 6.78 4.24
C HIS A 101 19.67 6.88 3.16
N HIS A 102 18.60 6.08 3.22
CA HIS A 102 17.34 6.38 2.52
C HIS A 102 16.16 6.51 3.49
N SER A 103 16.25 7.57 4.29
CA SER A 103 15.14 8.41 4.74
C SER A 103 13.84 7.72 5.18
N TYR A 104 13.56 7.69 6.49
CA TYR A 104 12.21 8.03 6.94
C TYR A 104 11.71 9.20 6.09
N GLY A 105 10.52 9.08 5.50
CA GLY A 105 10.01 9.97 4.45
C GLY A 105 10.61 11.36 4.52
N VAL A 106 11.63 11.65 3.69
CA VAL A 106 12.06 13.04 3.51
C VAL A 106 10.88 13.67 2.81
N ALA A 107 10.09 14.37 3.61
CA ALA A 107 9.13 15.32 3.16
C ALA A 107 9.75 16.13 2.01
N LYS A 108 9.02 16.24 0.90
CA LYS A 108 9.50 16.99 -0.28
C LYS A 108 9.84 18.45 0.06
N ASP A 109 9.27 18.97 1.15
CA ASP A 109 9.48 20.31 1.68
C ASP A 109 9.34 20.34 3.22
N GLU A 110 9.80 21.43 3.85
CA GLU A 110 9.77 21.63 5.30
C GLU A 110 8.34 21.58 5.87
N LYS A 111 7.33 22.04 5.12
CA LYS A 111 5.91 21.97 5.53
C LYS A 111 5.39 20.54 5.62
N SER A 112 5.83 19.67 4.72
CA SER A 112 5.46 18.25 4.73
C SER A 112 6.15 17.49 5.87
N ALA A 113 7.29 17.99 6.36
CA ALA A 113 8.02 17.42 7.50
C ALA A 113 7.28 17.67 8.82
N GLU A 114 6.76 18.88 9.04
CA GLU A 114 5.99 19.24 10.25
C GLU A 114 4.71 18.41 10.45
N ASN A 115 4.19 17.81 9.37
CA ASN A 115 2.99 16.98 9.41
C ASN A 115 3.27 15.51 9.80
N LEU A 116 4.52 15.05 9.71
CA LEU A 116 4.94 13.70 10.10
C LEU A 116 5.19 13.57 11.60
N ASP A 117 5.44 14.69 12.30
CA ASP A 117 5.80 14.72 13.73
C ASP A 117 4.60 14.95 14.67
N ARG A 118 3.37 15.14 14.15
CA ARG A 118 2.19 15.38 14.99
C ARG A 118 1.45 14.09 15.27
N GLU A 119 1.24 13.80 16.56
CA GLU A 119 0.52 12.63 17.08
C GLU A 119 -0.67 12.22 16.20
N ASP A 120 -0.46 11.11 15.52
CA ASP A 120 -1.30 10.63 14.45
C ASP A 120 -2.71 10.22 14.92
N LYS A 121 -3.68 11.10 14.64
CA LYS A 121 -5.11 10.77 14.58
C LYS A 121 -5.48 10.42 13.14
N HIS A 122 -4.91 9.33 12.64
CA HIS A 122 -5.07 8.88 11.25
C HIS A 122 -6.54 8.64 10.85
N LEU A 123 -6.88 8.91 9.60
CA LEU A 123 -8.15 8.54 8.97
C LEU A 123 -7.83 8.21 7.52
N ILE A 124 -8.04 6.96 7.08
CA ILE A 124 -7.97 6.60 5.66
C ILE A 124 -9.39 6.69 5.12
N LYS A 125 -9.63 7.63 4.19
CA LYS A 125 -10.91 7.79 3.49
C LYS A 125 -10.72 7.35 2.04
N VAL A 126 -11.43 6.32 1.60
CA VAL A 126 -11.36 5.80 0.21
C VAL A 126 -12.65 6.23 -0.51
N ASN A 127 -12.63 7.34 -1.22
CA ASN A 127 -13.74 7.73 -2.06
C ASN A 127 -13.43 7.28 -3.50
N ASN A 128 -14.25 6.41 -4.07
CA ASN A 128 -14.02 5.92 -5.43
C ASN A 128 -15.34 5.99 -6.21
N LEU A 129 -15.37 6.84 -7.24
CA LEU A 129 -16.34 6.78 -8.32
C LEU A 129 -15.59 6.20 -9.53
N LEU A 130 -15.94 4.97 -9.90
CA LEU A 130 -15.37 4.27 -11.05
C LEU A 130 -16.37 4.36 -12.21
N LYS A 131 -15.93 4.75 -13.41
CA LYS A 131 -16.76 4.68 -14.63
C LYS A 131 -16.14 3.77 -15.67
#